data_AF-A0A507EFX0-F1
#
_entry.id   AF-A0A507EFX0-F1
#
_cell.length_a   1.000
_cell.length_b   1.000
_cell.length_c   1.000
_cell.angle_alpha   90.00
_cell.angle_beta   90.00
_cell.angle_gamma   90.00
#
_symmetry.space_group_name_H-M   'P 1'
#
loop_
_entity.id
_entity.type
_entity.pdbx_description
1 polymer ?
#
loop_
_entity_poly.entity_id
_entity_poly.type
_entity_poly.pdbx_seq_one_letter_code
_entity_poly.pdbx_strand_id
1 'polypeptide(L)'
;MPATILVPSQHTVDATTTPFSQNVELAGWAMAGAFVRTWALGMQRRPLLERPHFHILFAAAGAGVGLLVSKFETSQLAQLEKQRDILTRRRMMRLQAASADA
;
A
#
# COMPACT_ATOMS: atom_id res chain seq x y z
N MET A 1 6.22 -33.46 -27.86
CA MET A 1 6.26 -31.99 -28.00
C MET A 1 6.27 -31.40 -26.59
N PRO A 2 7.42 -31.01 -26.02
CA PRO A 2 7.45 -30.43 -24.68
C PRO A 2 6.77 -29.06 -24.72
N ALA A 3 5.74 -28.88 -23.89
CA ALA A 3 5.05 -27.60 -23.75
C ALA A 3 5.96 -26.62 -23.01
N THR A 4 6.47 -25.62 -23.73
CA THR A 4 7.18 -24.48 -23.13
C THR A 4 6.21 -23.67 -22.30
N ILE A 5 6.10 -23.98 -21.01
CA ILE A 5 5.36 -23.16 -20.05
C ILE A 5 6.23 -21.93 -19.78
N LEU A 6 5.95 -20.84 -20.50
CA LEU A 6 6.40 -19.51 -20.14
C LEU A 6 5.80 -19.20 -18.77
N VAL A 7 6.60 -19.33 -17.71
CA VAL A 7 6.26 -18.86 -16.37
C VAL A 7 6.66 -17.39 -16.32
N PRO A 8 5.73 -16.43 -16.33
CA PRO A 8 6.08 -15.06 -15.99
C PRO A 8 6.15 -14.99 -14.46
N SER A 9 7.31 -15.33 -13.89
CA SER A 9 7.55 -15.19 -12.45
C SER A 9 8.06 -13.81 -12.06
N GLN A 10 8.23 -12.90 -13.01
CA GLN A 10 8.74 -11.54 -12.79
C GLN A 10 7.60 -10.52 -12.77
N HIS A 11 6.58 -10.77 -11.96
CA HIS A 11 5.95 -9.64 -11.30
C HIS A 11 6.63 -9.57 -9.95
N THR A 12 7.83 -8.99 -9.93
CA THR A 12 8.22 -8.23 -8.77
C THR A 12 7.06 -7.26 -8.61
N VAL A 13 6.25 -7.45 -7.57
CA VAL A 13 5.52 -6.30 -7.07
C VAL A 13 6.66 -5.42 -6.61
N ASP A 14 7.10 -4.52 -7.49
CA ASP A 14 7.94 -3.42 -7.13
C ASP A 14 7.07 -2.61 -6.15
N ALA A 15 6.99 -3.09 -4.92
CA ALA A 15 6.52 -2.37 -3.74
C ALA A 15 7.48 -1.23 -3.40
N THR A 16 8.41 -0.92 -4.32
CA THR A 16 8.80 0.43 -4.65
C THR A 16 7.55 1.22 -5.02
N THR A 17 6.77 1.63 -4.03
CA THR A 17 6.00 2.87 -4.11
C THR A 17 6.95 3.89 -4.70
N THR A 18 6.78 4.18 -5.99
CA THR A 18 7.58 5.21 -6.64
C THR A 18 7.52 6.45 -5.75
N PRO A 19 8.62 7.20 -5.57
CA PRO A 19 8.61 8.35 -4.67
C PRO A 19 7.45 9.32 -4.99
N PHE A 20 7.02 9.35 -6.26
CA PHE A 20 5.83 10.05 -6.70
C PHE A 20 4.52 9.52 -6.07
N SER A 21 4.26 8.20 -6.06
CA SER A 21 3.03 7.64 -5.48
C SER A 21 2.96 7.82 -3.96
N GLN A 22 4.09 7.64 -3.27
CA GLN A 22 4.17 7.86 -1.82
C GLN A 22 3.88 9.33 -1.45
N ASN A 23 4.40 10.28 -2.23
CA ASN A 23 4.13 11.70 -2.03
C ASN A 23 2.66 12.06 -2.27
N VAL A 24 2.03 11.44 -3.28
CA VAL A 24 0.59 11.64 -3.56
C VAL A 24 -0.28 11.07 -2.45
N GLU A 25 0.05 9.89 -1.93
CA GLU A 25 -0.65 9.29 -0.78
C GLU A 25 -0.49 10.15 0.47
N LEU A 26 0.73 10.57 0.81
CA LEU A 26 1.01 11.49 1.92
C LEU A 26 0.26 12.81 1.78
N ALA A 27 0.23 13.39 0.58
CA ALA A 27 -0.53 14.60 0.30
C ALA A 27 -2.04 14.37 0.48
N GLY A 28 -2.56 13.23 0.02
CA GLY A 28 -3.95 12.82 0.22
C GLY A 28 -4.31 12.71 1.70
N TRP A 29 -3.46 12.05 2.49
CA TRP A 29 -3.63 11.91 3.94
C TRP A 29 -3.50 13.25 4.69
N ALA A 30 -2.59 14.12 4.26
CA ALA A 30 -2.46 15.47 4.80
C ALA A 30 -3.69 16.33 4.49
N MET A 31 -4.20 16.28 3.26
CA MET A 31 -5.43 16.96 2.86
C MET A 31 -6.64 16.42 3.63
N ALA A 32 -6.72 15.10 3.83
CA ALA A 32 -7.77 14.49 4.66
C ALA A 32 -7.71 15.00 6.11
N GLY A 33 -6.51 15.14 6.69
CA GLY A 33 -6.32 15.74 8.01
C GLY A 33 -6.83 17.18 8.07
N ALA A 34 -6.43 18.03 7.12
CA ALA A 34 -6.92 19.40 7.01
C ALA A 34 -8.46 19.45 6.82
N PHE A 35 -9.01 18.54 6.02
CA PHE A 35 -10.45 18.40 5.79
C PHE A 35 -11.20 18.01 7.07
N VAL A 36 -10.68 17.09 7.87
CA VAL A 36 -11.29 16.73 9.16
C VAL A 36 -11.39 17.95 10.08
N ARG A 37 -10.39 18.84 10.06
CA ARG A 37 -10.44 20.07 10.85
C ARG A 37 -11.47 21.07 10.32
N THR A 38 -11.55 21.28 9.01
CA THR A 38 -12.58 22.17 8.42
C THR A 38 -13.99 21.62 8.65
N TRP A 39 -14.17 20.30 8.54
CA TRP A 39 -15.42 19.61 8.86
C TRP A 39 -15.82 19.80 10.34
N ALA A 40 -14.88 19.61 11.27
CA ALA A 40 -15.11 19.83 12.70
C ALA A 40 -15.50 21.28 13.03
N LEU A 41 -14.86 22.27 12.37
CA LEU A 41 -15.22 23.69 12.51
C LEU A 41 -16.62 23.98 11.96
N GLY A 42 -16.99 23.35 10.85
CA GLY A 42 -18.34 23.41 10.29
C GLY A 42 -19.41 22.91 11.26
N MET A 43 -19.17 21.77 11.91
CA MET A 43 -20.07 21.24 12.95
C MET A 43 -20.17 22.16 14.18
N GLN A 44 -19.07 22.81 14.55
CA GLN A 44 -19.04 23.76 15.67
C GLN A 44 -19.65 25.13 15.32
N ARG A 45 -20.14 25.33 14.08
CA ARG A 45 -20.58 26.63 13.54
C ARG A 45 -19.53 27.74 13.73
N ARG A 46 -18.26 27.37 13.75
CA ARG A 46 -17.13 28.30 13.89
C ARG A 46 -16.58 28.67 12.51
N PRO A 47 -16.03 29.89 12.34
CA PRO A 47 -15.44 30.29 11.07
C PRO A 47 -14.36 29.30 10.62
N LEU A 48 -14.41 28.86 9.36
CA LEU A 48 -13.54 27.79 8.82
C LEU A 48 -12.04 28.13 8.85
N LEU A 49 -11.72 29.43 8.88
CA LEU A 49 -10.35 29.96 8.93
C LEU A 49 -9.93 30.37 10.35
N GLU A 50 -10.72 30.03 11.39
CA GLU A 50 -10.35 30.32 12.76
C GLU A 50 -9.12 29.49 13.17
N ARG A 51 -7.98 30.19 13.33
CA ARG A 51 -6.68 29.66 13.77
C ARG A 51 -6.04 28.66 12.77
N PRO A 52 -5.37 29.16 11.71
CA PRO A 52 -4.78 28.33 10.65
C PRO A 52 -3.69 27.36 11.14
N HIS A 53 -3.06 27.64 12.27
CA HIS A 53 -2.09 26.73 12.89
C HIS A 53 -2.67 25.35 13.22
N PHE A 54 -3.96 25.27 13.55
CA PHE A 54 -4.60 23.98 13.80
C PHE A 54 -4.78 23.17 12.52
N HIS A 55 -5.06 23.80 11.37
CA HIS A 55 -5.14 23.08 10.09
C HIS A 55 -3.83 22.39 9.74
N ILE A 56 -2.70 23.04 10.02
CA ILE A 56 -1.36 22.47 9.82
C ILE A 56 -1.13 21.30 10.78
N LEU A 57 -1.52 21.42 12.06
CA LEU A 57 -1.43 20.34 13.04
C LEU A 57 -2.24 19.10 12.62
N PHE A 58 -3.47 19.31 12.14
CA PHE A 58 -4.31 18.22 11.67
C PHE A 58 -3.83 17.61 10.35
N ALA A 59 -3.26 18.42 9.45
CA ALA A 59 -2.60 17.91 8.24
C ALA A 59 -1.37 17.06 8.59
N ALA A 60 -0.56 17.52 9.55
CA ALA A 60 0.59 16.76 10.05
C ALA A 60 0.16 15.44 10.72
N ALA A 61 -0.91 15.48 11.52
CA ALA A 61 -1.49 14.28 12.11
C ALA A 61 -2.01 13.31 11.04
N GLY A 62 -2.72 13.81 10.02
CA GLY A 62 -3.19 13.04 8.88
C GLY A 62 -2.05 12.38 8.11
N ALA A 63 -0.98 13.13 7.79
CA ALA A 63 0.22 12.59 7.17
C ALA A 63 0.90 11.52 8.04
N GLY A 64 0.95 11.72 9.36
CA GLY A 64 1.47 10.74 10.31
C GLY A 64 0.68 9.42 10.30
N VAL A 65 -0.65 9.49 10.23
CA VAL A 65 -1.51 8.31 10.05
C VAL A 65 -1.25 7.65 8.70
N GLY A 66 -1.13 8.42 7.61
CA GLY A 66 -0.82 7.90 6.28
C GLY A 66 0.48 7.08 6.24
N LEU A 67 1.53 7.54 6.93
CA LEU A 67 2.79 6.79 7.06
C LEU A 67 2.60 5.44 7.79
N LEU A 68 1.76 5.41 8.84
CA LEU A 68 1.48 4.18 9.58
C LEU A 68 0.70 3.18 8.71
N VAL A 69 -0.30 3.66 7.97
CA VAL A 69 -1.10 2.83 7.06
C VAL A 69 -0.23 2.25 5.95
N SER A 70 0.61 3.07 5.31
CA SER A 70 1.54 2.62 4.26
C SER A 70 2.51 1.53 4.76
N LYS A 71 3.02 1.66 5.99
CA LYS A 71 3.83 0.61 6.64
C LYS A 71 3.05 -0.69 6.87
N PHE A 72 1.77 -0.59 7.16
CA PHE A 72 0.92 -1.76 7.37
C PHE A 72 0.58 -2.48 6.06
N GLU A 73 0.26 -1.73 5.01
CA GLU A 73 -0.01 -2.27 3.67
C GLU A 73 1.21 -2.98 3.08
N THR A 74 2.39 -2.35 3.17
CA THR A 74 3.66 -2.97 2.74
C THR A 74 3.95 -4.26 3.50
N SER A 75 3.65 -4.30 4.80
CA SER A 75 3.81 -5.51 5.62
C SER A 75 2.85 -6.63 5.21
N GLN A 76 1.61 -6.29 4.84
CA GLN A 76 0.62 -7.27 4.37
C GLN A 76 0.96 -7.81 2.97
N LEU A 77 1.36 -6.93 2.05
CA LEU A 77 1.79 -7.32 0.71
C LEU A 77 2.99 -8.26 0.77
N ALA A 78 3.97 -7.97 1.63
CA ALA A 78 5.12 -8.86 1.85
C ALA A 78 4.71 -10.25 2.38
N GLN A 79 3.64 -10.34 3.18
CA GLN A 79 3.13 -11.64 3.63
C GLN A 79 2.42 -12.41 2.51
N LEU A 80 1.62 -11.73 1.70
CA LEU A 80 0.94 -12.31 0.55
C LEU A 80 1.94 -12.84 -0.48
N GLU A 81 3.01 -12.09 -0.73
CA GLU A 81 4.06 -12.49 -1.67
C GLU A 81 4.79 -13.75 -1.18
N LYS A 82 5.14 -13.83 0.12
CA LYS A 82 5.70 -15.06 0.71
C LYS A 82 4.78 -16.27 0.54
N GLN A 83 3.48 -16.09 0.76
CA GLN A 83 2.51 -17.18 0.60
C GLN A 83 2.41 -17.63 -0.87
N ARG A 84 2.38 -16.67 -1.81
CA ARG A 84 2.41 -16.93 -3.26
C ARG A 84 3.66 -17.73 -3.63
N ASP A 85 4.84 -17.34 -3.16
CA ASP A 85 6.10 -18.02 -3.47
C ASP A 85 6.10 -19.47 -2.99
N ILE A 86 5.61 -19.72 -1.78
CA ILE A 86 5.48 -21.08 -1.22
C ILE A 86 4.58 -21.94 -2.11
N LEU A 87 3.42 -21.42 -2.52
CA LEU A 87 2.48 -22.16 -3.37
C LEU A 87 3.07 -22.43 -4.76
N THR A 88 3.74 -21.44 -5.33
CA THR A 88 4.33 -21.54 -6.67
C THR A 88 5.50 -22.53 -6.65
N ARG A 89 6.35 -22.51 -5.62
CA ARG A 89 7.42 -23.49 -5.40
C ARG A 89 6.87 -24.91 -5.25
N ARG A 90 5.81 -25.12 -4.47
CA ARG A 90 5.15 -26.42 -4.34
C ARG A 90 4.61 -26.93 -5.66
N ARG A 91 4.01 -26.04 -6.47
CA ARG A 91 3.50 -26.40 -7.80
C ARG A 91 4.63 -26.81 -8.75
N MET A 92 5.74 -26.07 -8.75
CA MET A 92 6.91 -26.41 -9.56
C MET A 92 7.51 -27.77 -9.20
N MET A 93 7.65 -28.07 -7.90
CA MET A 93 8.15 -29.37 -7.44
C MET A 93 7.25 -30.54 -7.89
N ARG A 94 5.92 -30.37 -7.87
CA ARG A 94 4.99 -31.40 -8.37
C ARG A 94 5.13 -31.61 -9.87
N LEU A 95 5.29 -30.55 -10.64
CA LEU A 95 5.51 -30.65 -12.09
C LEU A 95 6.84 -31.34 -12.40
N GLN A 96 7.91 -31.03 -11.66
CA GLN A 96 9.21 -31.70 -11.79
C GLN A 96 9.13 -33.19 -11.48
N ALA A 97 8.45 -33.57 -10.39
CA ALA A 97 8.23 -34.98 -10.04
C ALA A 97 7.42 -35.70 -11.13
N ALA A 98 6.32 -35.10 -11.60
CA ALA A 98 5.50 -35.66 -12.68
C ALA A 98 6.26 -35.81 -14.01
N SER A 99 7.23 -34.94 -14.29
CA SER A 99 8.10 -35.06 -15.47
C SER A 99 9.26 -36.05 -15.31
N ALA A 100 9.60 -36.42 -14.08
CA ALA A 100 10.68 -37.39 -13.80
C ALA A 100 10.17 -38.84 -13.82
N ASP A 101 8.89 -39.05 -13.56
CA ASP A 101 8.22 -40.36 -13.59
C ASP A 101 7.69 -40.75 -14.98
N ALA A 102 7.85 -39.89 -16.00
CA ALA A 102 7.38 -40.07 -17.38
C ALA A 102 8.56 -40.24 -18.36
#